data_AF-A0A929CS43-F1
#
_entry.id   AF-A0A929CS43-F1
#
_cell.length_a   1.000
_cell.length_b   1.000
_cell.length_c   1.000
_cell.angle_alpha   90.00
_cell.angle_beta   90.00
_cell.angle_gamma   90.00
#
_symmetry.space_group_name_H-M   'P 1'
#
loop_
_entity.id
_entity.type
_entity.pdbx_description
1 polymer ?
#
loop_
_entity_poly.entity_id
_entity_poly.type
_entity_poly.pdbx_seq_one_letter_code
_entity_poly.pdbx_strand_id
1 'polypeptide(L)'
;MNTINKLAEKVHQNAKNKGFHDDEKNIGEMLCLIHSEVSEALEADRIDNYIEGVNIKIFSTAEKPGITWENLFEAAIKNTFEDELADIMIRVMDLAALKGIDLDSHIAAKMRYNETRPTKHGKKY
;
A
#
# COMPACT_ATOMS: atom_id res chain seq x y z
N MET A 1 -6.86 17.47 4.78
CA MET A 1 -6.66 16.01 4.96
C MET A 1 -6.93 15.35 3.61
N ASN A 2 -5.98 14.59 3.07
CA ASN A 2 -6.24 13.79 1.87
C ASN A 2 -7.02 12.55 2.30
N THR A 3 -8.14 12.27 1.63
CA THR A 3 -8.94 11.07 1.88
C THR A 3 -8.33 9.88 1.13
N ILE A 4 -8.70 8.64 1.46
CA ILE A 4 -8.18 7.45 0.77
C ILE A 4 -8.54 7.51 -0.70
N ASN A 5 -9.74 7.98 -1.06
CA ASN A 5 -10.17 8.09 -2.44
C ASN A 5 -9.28 9.07 -3.25
N LYS A 6 -8.93 10.23 -2.68
CA LYS A 6 -8.02 11.17 -3.35
C LYS A 6 -6.61 10.59 -3.53
N LEU A 7 -6.15 9.81 -2.56
CA LEU A 7 -4.88 9.10 -2.68
C LEU A 7 -4.94 8.01 -3.75
N ALA A 8 -6.05 7.26 -3.82
CA ALA A 8 -6.28 6.24 -4.82
C ALA A 8 -6.32 6.81 -6.24
N GLU A 9 -6.99 7.94 -6.45
CA GLU A 9 -6.95 8.68 -7.73
C GLU A 9 -5.53 9.06 -8.12
N LYS A 10 -4.72 9.59 -7.18
CA LYS A 10 -3.32 9.94 -7.43
C LYS A 10 -2.47 8.72 -7.78
N VAL A 11 -2.63 7.63 -7.03
CA VAL A 11 -1.93 6.36 -7.29
C VAL A 11 -2.28 5.84 -8.68
N HIS A 12 -3.56 5.81 -9.02
CA HIS A 12 -4.04 5.32 -10.31
C HIS A 12 -3.56 6.19 -11.48
N GLN A 13 -3.58 7.51 -11.31
CA GLN A 13 -3.04 8.42 -12.32
C GLN A 13 -1.53 8.22 -12.52
N ASN A 14 -0.77 8.01 -11.44
CA ASN A 14 0.64 7.68 -11.54
C ASN A 14 0.87 6.36 -12.28
N ALA A 15 0.09 5.32 -11.99
CA ALA A 15 0.16 4.04 -12.69
C ALA A 15 -0.14 4.19 -14.20
N LYS A 16 -1.18 4.96 -14.55
CA LYS A 16 -1.50 5.32 -15.95
C LYS A 16 -0.37 6.05 -16.64
N ASN A 17 0.21 7.07 -16.00
CA ASN A 17 1.33 7.84 -16.56
C ASN A 17 2.58 6.98 -16.81
N LYS A 18 2.69 5.82 -16.16
CA LYS A 18 3.77 4.85 -16.32
C LYS A 18 3.42 3.71 -17.30
N GLY A 19 2.27 3.77 -17.95
CA GLY A 19 1.83 2.79 -18.96
C GLY A 19 1.23 1.50 -18.39
N PHE A 20 1.03 1.39 -17.07
CA PHE A 20 0.51 0.16 -16.46
C PHE A 20 -0.95 -0.15 -16.81
N HIS A 21 -1.66 0.82 -17.41
CA HIS A 21 -3.07 0.76 -17.79
C HIS A 21 -3.29 1.15 -19.27
N ASP A 22 -2.25 1.03 -20.11
CA ASP A 22 -2.36 1.29 -21.56
C ASP A 22 -3.23 0.23 -22.25
N ASP A 23 -3.17 -1.01 -21.76
CA ASP A 23 -4.03 -2.13 -22.16
C ASP A 23 -5.12 -2.43 -21.11
N GLU A 24 -6.14 -3.18 -21.54
CA GLU A 24 -7.20 -3.64 -20.63
C GLU A 24 -6.63 -4.52 -19.50
N LYS A 25 -7.00 -4.22 -18.25
CA LYS A 25 -6.53 -4.95 -17.08
C LYS A 25 -7.41 -6.13 -16.74
N ASN A 26 -6.79 -7.28 -16.53
CA ASN A 26 -7.45 -8.43 -15.92
C ASN A 26 -7.51 -8.26 -14.39
N ILE A 27 -8.69 -8.45 -13.80
CA ILE A 27 -8.87 -8.27 -12.35
C ILE A 27 -8.19 -9.37 -11.53
N GLY A 28 -8.11 -10.60 -12.07
CA GLY A 28 -7.35 -11.67 -11.47
C GLY A 28 -5.87 -11.32 -11.37
N GLU A 29 -5.28 -10.76 -12.43
CA GLU A 29 -3.88 -10.29 -12.40
C GLU A 29 -3.66 -9.22 -11.34
N MET A 30 -4.54 -8.22 -11.25
CA MET A 30 -4.42 -7.17 -10.23
C MET A 30 -4.55 -7.72 -8.79
N LEU A 31 -5.43 -8.69 -8.57
CA LEU A 31 -5.55 -9.38 -7.28
C LEU A 31 -4.29 -10.21 -6.97
N CYS A 32 -3.70 -10.87 -7.96
CA CYS A 32 -2.44 -11.59 -7.81
C CYS A 32 -1.28 -10.65 -7.49
N LEU A 33 -1.25 -9.44 -8.05
CA LEU A 33 -0.26 -8.42 -7.69
C LEU A 33 -0.41 -7.96 -6.24
N ILE A 34 -1.64 -7.79 -5.73
CA ILE A 34 -1.84 -7.52 -4.29
C ILE A 34 -1.31 -8.69 -3.45
N HIS A 35 -1.55 -9.93 -3.90
CA HIS A 35 -1.09 -11.13 -3.20
C HIS A 35 0.45 -11.28 -3.20
N SER A 36 1.15 -10.84 -4.26
CA SER A 36 2.60 -10.85 -4.27
C SER A 36 3.16 -9.89 -3.22
N GLU A 37 2.63 -8.68 -3.07
CA GLU A 37 3.11 -7.74 -2.02
C GLU A 37 2.88 -8.31 -0.60
N VAL A 38 1.80 -9.05 -0.38
CA VAL A 38 1.57 -9.77 0.89
C VAL A 38 2.66 -10.84 1.13
N SER A 39 3.10 -11.50 0.06
CA SER A 39 4.17 -12.51 0.13
C SER A 39 5.54 -11.86 0.38
N GLU A 40 5.79 -10.69 -0.20
CA GLU A 40 6.99 -9.88 0.04
C GLU A 40 7.05 -9.38 1.49
N ALA A 41 5.92 -8.89 2.02
CA ALA A 41 5.81 -8.53 3.43
C ALA A 41 6.09 -9.72 4.37
N LEU A 42 5.54 -10.91 4.05
CA LEU A 42 5.83 -12.13 4.83
C LEU A 42 7.32 -12.49 4.79
N GLU A 43 7.97 -12.37 3.62
CA GLU A 43 9.39 -12.63 3.49
C GLU A 43 10.22 -11.64 4.31
N ALA A 44 9.90 -10.34 4.25
CA ALA A 44 10.60 -9.31 5.02
C ALA A 44 10.52 -9.59 6.54
N ASP A 45 9.33 -9.92 7.05
CA ASP A 45 9.15 -10.30 8.47
C ASP A 45 9.95 -11.57 8.83
N ARG A 46 9.95 -12.59 7.95
CA ARG A 46 10.67 -13.86 8.18
C ARG A 46 12.17 -13.66 8.41
N ILE A 47 12.76 -12.63 7.80
CA ILE A 47 14.19 -12.32 7.92
C ILE A 47 14.47 -11.13 8.84
N ASP A 48 13.49 -10.67 9.62
CA ASP A 48 13.57 -9.50 10.52
C ASP A 48 14.02 -8.21 9.79
N ASN A 49 13.60 -8.06 8.52
CA ASN A 49 13.93 -6.89 7.70
C ASN A 49 12.92 -5.76 7.93
N TYR A 50 13.14 -4.99 8.99
CA TYR A 50 12.36 -3.83 9.39
C TYR A 50 13.15 -2.55 9.21
N ILE A 51 12.47 -1.41 9.09
CA ILE A 51 13.14 -0.11 9.08
C ILE A 51 13.88 0.10 10.42
N GLU A 52 15.21 0.27 10.38
CA GLU A 52 16.03 0.51 11.56
C GLU A 52 16.67 1.91 11.56
N GLY A 53 16.55 2.65 12.65
CA GLY A 53 17.23 3.94 12.85
C GLY A 53 16.75 5.09 11.95
N VAL A 54 15.70 4.88 11.15
CA VAL A 54 15.13 5.89 10.24
C VAL A 54 13.83 6.46 10.82
N ASN A 55 13.78 7.79 10.92
CA ASN A 55 12.52 8.50 11.14
C ASN A 55 11.86 8.79 9.78
N ILE A 56 10.84 8.03 9.41
CA ILE A 56 10.19 8.11 8.09
C ILE A 56 9.65 9.51 7.75
N LYS A 57 9.24 10.29 8.76
CA LYS A 57 8.75 11.67 8.55
C LYS A 57 9.87 12.62 8.16
N ILE A 58 11.07 12.40 8.65
CA ILE A 58 12.26 13.17 8.29
C ILE A 58 12.81 12.67 6.95
N PHE A 59 12.89 11.34 6.82
CA PHE A 59 13.38 10.66 5.61
C PHE A 59 12.60 11.08 4.36
N SER A 60 11.27 11.13 4.44
CA SER A 60 10.42 11.46 3.28
C SER A 60 10.64 12.86 2.71
N THR A 61 11.39 13.72 3.42
CA THR A 61 11.81 15.06 2.96
C THR A 61 13.34 15.22 2.92
N ALA A 62 14.10 14.15 3.14
CA ALA A 62 15.55 14.23 3.24
C ALA A 62 16.19 14.37 1.85
N GLU A 63 17.14 15.30 1.74
CA GLU A 63 18.02 15.44 0.59
C GLU A 63 19.48 15.31 1.07
N LYS A 64 20.27 14.52 0.33
CA LYS A 64 21.69 14.34 0.61
C LYS A 64 22.51 14.70 -0.63
N PRO A 65 23.43 15.68 -0.54
CA PRO A 65 24.26 16.05 -1.68
C PRO A 65 24.98 14.85 -2.29
N GLY A 66 24.84 14.67 -3.60
CA GLY A 66 25.48 13.58 -4.35
C GLY A 66 24.79 12.21 -4.26
N ILE A 67 23.61 12.10 -3.61
CA ILE A 67 22.80 10.88 -3.58
C ILE A 67 21.38 11.23 -4.00
N THR A 68 20.81 10.49 -4.94
CA THR A 68 19.42 10.70 -5.37
C THR A 68 18.45 10.13 -4.33
N TRP A 69 17.21 10.61 -4.34
CA TRP A 69 16.19 10.13 -3.40
C TRP A 69 15.93 8.62 -3.57
N GLU A 70 15.95 8.13 -4.81
CA GLU A 70 15.75 6.71 -5.13
C GLU A 70 16.82 5.85 -4.48
N ASN A 71 18.10 6.20 -4.65
CA ASN A 71 19.21 5.46 -4.03
C ASN A 71 19.15 5.51 -2.50
N LEU A 72 18.69 6.63 -1.93
CA LEU A 72 18.51 6.76 -0.49
C LEU A 72 17.38 5.85 0.01
N PHE A 73 16.27 5.76 -0.73
CA PHE A 73 15.13 4.91 -0.41
C PHE A 73 15.49 3.43 -0.52
N GLU A 74 16.16 3.04 -1.61
CA GLU A 74 16.62 1.66 -1.82
C GLU A 74 17.55 1.18 -0.71
N ALA A 75 18.44 2.05 -0.24
CA ALA A 75 19.40 1.69 0.80
C ALA A 75 18.78 1.58 2.21
N ALA A 76 17.67 2.26 2.48
CA ALA A 76 17.16 2.45 3.84
C ALA A 76 15.76 1.89 4.10
N ILE A 77 14.96 1.68 3.04
CA ILE A 77 13.52 1.37 3.16
C ILE A 77 13.10 0.23 2.23
N LYS A 78 13.61 0.15 0.99
CA LYS A 78 13.09 -0.83 0.03
C LYS A 78 13.18 -2.26 0.58
N ASN A 79 12.12 -3.04 0.34
CA ASN A 79 11.96 -4.45 0.78
C ASN A 79 11.83 -4.64 2.30
N THR A 80 11.72 -3.56 3.08
CA THR A 80 11.37 -3.66 4.50
C THR A 80 9.90 -4.00 4.68
N PHE A 81 9.54 -4.60 5.82
CA PHE A 81 8.17 -4.95 6.13
C PHE A 81 7.20 -3.77 5.96
N GLU A 82 7.58 -2.57 6.40
CA GLU A 82 6.77 -1.36 6.28
C GLU A 82 6.58 -0.88 4.84
N ASP A 83 7.60 -1.04 4.00
CA ASP A 83 7.53 -0.73 2.56
C ASP A 83 6.50 -1.64 1.89
N GLU A 84 6.57 -2.95 2.16
CA GLU A 84 5.67 -3.92 1.53
C GLU A 84 4.21 -3.76 2.00
N LEU A 85 4.00 -3.35 3.25
CA LEU A 85 2.66 -2.93 3.71
C LEU A 85 2.12 -1.71 2.94
N ALA A 86 3.00 -0.76 2.61
CA ALA A 86 2.62 0.40 1.80
C ALA A 86 2.29 -0.03 0.36
N ASP A 87 3.07 -0.95 -0.22
CA ASP A 87 2.82 -1.48 -1.56
C ASP A 87 1.48 -2.23 -1.66
N ILE A 88 1.10 -3.04 -0.65
CA ILE A 88 -0.24 -3.64 -0.57
C ILE A 88 -1.33 -2.56 -0.66
N MET A 89 -1.20 -1.49 0.12
CA MET A 89 -2.18 -0.40 0.13
C MET A 89 -2.23 0.33 -1.21
N ILE A 90 -1.08 0.57 -1.85
CA ILE A 90 -0.99 1.20 -3.18
C ILE A 90 -1.69 0.33 -4.23
N ARG A 91 -1.47 -0.99 -4.23
CA ARG A 91 -2.14 -1.92 -5.16
C ARG A 91 -3.65 -1.98 -4.95
N VAL A 92 -4.12 -2.02 -3.70
CA VAL A 92 -5.55 -1.98 -3.36
C VAL A 92 -6.18 -0.67 -3.83
N MET A 93 -5.50 0.45 -3.61
CA MET A 93 -5.97 1.77 -4.03
C MET A 93 -6.04 1.92 -5.55
N ASP A 94 -5.03 1.45 -6.29
CA ASP A 94 -5.06 1.44 -7.77
C ASP A 94 -6.25 0.64 -8.30
N LEU A 95 -6.48 -0.56 -7.78
CA LEU A 95 -7.62 -1.41 -8.16
C LEU A 95 -8.96 -0.75 -7.82
N ALA A 96 -9.08 -0.13 -6.65
CA ALA A 96 -10.31 0.56 -6.25
C ALA A 96 -10.62 1.74 -7.16
N ALA A 97 -9.62 2.57 -7.48
CA ALA A 97 -9.77 3.69 -8.40
C ALA A 97 -10.13 3.23 -9.82
N LEU A 98 -9.47 2.17 -10.33
CA LEU A 98 -9.83 1.56 -11.61
C LEU A 98 -11.31 1.12 -11.65
N LYS A 99 -11.84 0.62 -10.52
CA LYS A 99 -13.22 0.15 -10.38
C LYS A 99 -14.23 1.23 -10.00
N GLY A 100 -13.79 2.46 -9.73
CA GLY A 100 -14.66 3.54 -9.24
C GLY A 100 -15.25 3.25 -7.85
N ILE A 101 -14.50 2.55 -6.98
CA ILE A 101 -14.94 2.19 -5.63
C ILE A 101 -14.61 3.32 -4.65
N ASP A 102 -15.60 3.75 -3.88
CA ASP A 102 -15.43 4.67 -2.74
C ASP A 102 -14.91 3.92 -1.50
N LEU A 103 -13.58 3.82 -1.37
CA LEU A 103 -12.94 3.14 -0.25
C LEU A 103 -13.23 3.82 1.09
N ASP A 104 -13.21 5.15 1.15
CA ASP A 104 -13.48 5.89 2.40
C ASP A 104 -14.84 5.49 2.99
N SER A 105 -15.91 5.54 2.18
CA SER A 105 -17.26 5.18 2.61
C SER A 105 -17.39 3.70 2.95
N HIS A 106 -16.80 2.81 2.15
CA HIS A 106 -16.84 1.36 2.42
C HIS A 106 -16.11 0.99 3.72
N ILE A 107 -14.94 1.59 3.98
CA ILE A 107 -14.17 1.37 5.20
C ILE A 107 -14.95 1.91 6.41
N ALA A 108 -15.48 3.13 6.34
CA ALA A 108 -16.27 3.72 7.41
C ALA A 108 -17.50 2.86 7.76
N ALA A 109 -18.25 2.42 6.75
CA ALA A 109 -19.39 1.53 6.92
C ALA A 109 -18.96 0.18 7.55
N LYS A 110 -17.84 -0.39 7.10
CA LYS A 110 -17.32 -1.65 7.62
C LYS A 110 -16.84 -1.55 9.06
N MET A 111 -16.18 -0.46 9.44
CA MET A 111 -15.74 -0.19 10.81
C MET A 111 -16.94 -0.09 11.75
N ARG A 112 -17.95 0.71 11.39
CA ARG A 112 -19.19 0.82 12.17
C ARG A 112 -19.89 -0.53 12.33
N TYR A 113 -19.93 -1.34 11.27
CA TYR A 113 -20.49 -2.69 11.38
C TYR A 113 -19.65 -3.60 12.28
N ASN A 114 -18.32 -3.54 12.21
CA ASN A 114 -17.44 -4.35 13.05
C ASN A 114 -17.59 -4.04 14.55
N GLU A 115 -17.89 -2.79 14.92
CA GLU A 115 -18.19 -2.38 16.29
C GLU A 115 -19.47 -3.04 16.86
N THR A 116 -20.42 -3.40 15.98
CA THR A 116 -21.65 -4.09 16.41
C THR A 116 -21.46 -5.57 16.68
N ARG A 117 -20.32 -6.15 16.27
CA ARG A 117 -20.11 -7.58 16.34
C ARG A 117 -19.68 -8.01 17.75
N PRO A 118 -20.10 -9.21 18.20
CA PRO A 118 -19.59 -9.76 19.46
C PRO A 118 -18.09 -10.01 19.37
N THR A 119 -17.45 -10.17 20.53
CA THR A 119 -16.01 -10.48 20.66
C THR A 119 -15.61 -11.64 19.74
N LYS A 120 -14.54 -11.43 18.95
CA LYS A 120 -14.05 -12.34 17.91
C LYS A 120 -15.06 -12.77 16.84
N HIS A 121 -16.26 -12.19 16.84
CA HIS A 121 -17.34 -12.55 15.92
C HIS A 121 -17.70 -14.05 16.00
N GLY A 122 -17.52 -14.65 17.18
CA GLY A 122 -17.70 -16.09 17.40
C GLY A 122 -16.57 -16.98 16.84
N LYS A 123 -15.48 -16.40 16.34
CA LYS A 123 -14.30 -17.15 15.89
C LYS A 123 -13.40 -17.54 17.07
N LYS A 124 -12.68 -18.65 16.91
CA LYS A 124 -11.71 -19.14 17.91
C LYS A 124 -10.40 -18.38 17.89
N TYR A 125 -10.01 -17.88 16.72
CA TYR A 125 -8.85 -17.02 16.50
C TYR A 125 -9.28 -15.56 16.58
#